data_AF-A0A7S1BT04-F1
#
_entry.id   AF-A0A7S1BT04-F1
#
_cell.length_a   1.000
_cell.length_b   1.000
_cell.length_c   1.000
_cell.angle_alpha   90.00
_cell.angle_beta   90.00
_cell.angle_gamma   90.00
#
_symmetry.space_group_name_H-M   'P 1'
#
loop_
_entity.id
_entity.type
_entity.pdbx_description
1 polymer ?
#
loop_
_entity_poly.entity_id
_entity_poly.type
_entity_poly.pdbx_seq_one_letter_code
_entity_poly.pdbx_strand_id
1 'polypeptide(L)'
;MAGMADALQMGKSGLKKRVSIGGNVPPPPPYPPPTVPPPPSFPPPGIAGVTCTHPSSQPLPPPVESPLAPPKENSGKTKDLKANFKNAKKDKKKEEFEAVRKLFPPGTLGPEMDLILKRLIKAERTAKNLEKQLVDNGISIAEDIPYDECMEQITYIAKRMAEIGSSGVVHPDKAVQKRLRKEYYVLEKSMEKYNAALLMTDEYAEEQRLKEQQWQDENRADNNAARQKLWRHMDVQIKNMSEEKLKNKVTPNGKKLPTNILRRFKRTNVLQLLRTNPEDITRVHPSFLDNLRVTGMTLTERRAIHVHLADLAVEWKKKEKEPMTEKKMNWFNNLLKKFKSDLMIYKSHVEQYGPPGNHKGCPLIGRQCPLKADTFPSYDKDYGYPPDPIYPQSNVVKSEVDNQGAKKAREKAALAKAKEANRRAEDLKKHYKNFKNKIKEISAAGGACGDMEETMDILQEKHKLWIEAILKGEKKLFPNKQMDDFCKTVSILKLEIIKYSKRGGVPLSKRDRDDPDTRSSIEIVICCELISATDDTLIGITDFVTHLDLKNKTLDKSMEALRKDMGNLSVRNEKTLEAMDGDRPKVSKKMEAII
;
A
#
# COMPACT_ATOMS: atom_id res chain seq x y z
N MET A 1 -47.24 -37.35 -58.98
CA MET A 1 -47.24 -38.23 -57.79
C MET A 1 -46.28 -37.62 -56.77
N ALA A 2 -46.58 -37.24 -55.54
CA ALA A 2 -47.77 -37.04 -54.70
C ALA A 2 -47.17 -36.35 -53.43
N GLY A 3 -47.74 -35.38 -52.71
CA GLY A 3 -48.93 -34.53 -52.77
C GLY A 3 -48.60 -33.24 -51.97
N MET A 4 -49.05 -32.07 -52.44
CA MET A 4 -50.18 -31.28 -51.89
C MET A 4 -49.95 -30.85 -50.41
N ALA A 5 -49.68 -29.59 -50.06
CA ALA A 5 -50.35 -28.30 -50.38
C ALA A 5 -51.81 -28.22 -49.88
N ASP A 6 -51.99 -27.50 -48.77
CA ASP A 6 -53.17 -26.70 -48.36
C ASP A 6 -52.62 -25.70 -47.30
N ALA A 7 -52.61 -24.37 -47.49
CA ALA A 7 -53.72 -23.40 -47.55
C ALA A 7 -54.44 -23.30 -46.17
N LEU A 8 -54.78 -22.17 -45.52
CA LEU A 8 -54.95 -20.74 -45.77
C LEU A 8 -54.67 -20.02 -44.41
N GLN A 9 -54.11 -18.80 -44.29
CA GLN A 9 -54.64 -17.47 -44.63
C GLN A 9 -55.87 -16.99 -43.82
N MET A 10 -55.78 -15.72 -43.38
CA MET A 10 -56.78 -14.82 -42.75
C MET A 10 -56.82 -14.83 -41.21
N GLY A 11 -56.85 -13.69 -40.49
CA GLY A 11 -57.02 -12.29 -40.89
C GLY A 11 -56.72 -11.30 -39.76
N LYS A 12 -56.48 -10.05 -40.16
CA LYS A 12 -56.38 -8.85 -39.32
C LYS A 12 -57.77 -8.40 -38.88
N SER A 13 -57.93 -7.98 -37.62
CA SER A 13 -58.68 -6.79 -37.18
C SER A 13 -58.99 -6.84 -35.67
N GLY A 14 -58.88 -5.72 -34.96
CA GLY A 14 -59.60 -5.54 -33.68
C GLY A 14 -58.92 -4.66 -32.63
N LEU A 15 -59.20 -3.35 -32.69
CA LEU A 15 -58.85 -2.34 -31.70
C LEU A 15 -59.71 -2.46 -30.40
N LYS A 16 -59.12 -2.03 -29.28
CA LYS A 16 -59.73 -1.46 -28.05
C LYS A 16 -60.68 -2.33 -27.20
N LYS A 17 -60.22 -2.63 -25.97
CA LYS A 17 -60.95 -2.27 -24.72
C LYS A 17 -60.03 -2.34 -23.50
N ARG A 18 -59.81 -1.18 -22.87
CA ARG A 18 -59.40 -1.06 -21.46
C ARG A 18 -60.55 -1.59 -20.61
N VAL A 19 -60.28 -2.53 -19.72
CA VAL A 19 -61.13 -2.83 -18.57
C VAL A 19 -60.27 -2.70 -17.33
N SER A 20 -60.65 -1.74 -16.49
CA SER A 20 -60.18 -1.57 -15.13
C SER A 20 -60.71 -2.68 -14.25
N ILE A 21 -59.84 -3.41 -13.55
CA ILE A 21 -60.24 -4.20 -12.40
C ILE A 21 -59.75 -3.46 -11.17
N GLY A 22 -60.65 -2.71 -10.55
CA GLY A 22 -60.50 -2.21 -9.19
C GLY A 22 -60.79 -3.35 -8.22
N GLY A 23 -59.75 -3.86 -7.58
CA GLY A 23 -59.83 -4.74 -6.42
C GLY A 23 -59.32 -3.98 -5.20
N ASN A 24 -60.25 -3.62 -4.33
CA ASN A 24 -60.00 -2.91 -3.08
C ASN A 24 -59.37 -3.88 -2.07
N VAL A 25 -58.06 -3.80 -1.86
CA VAL A 25 -57.36 -4.59 -0.83
C VAL A 25 -57.16 -3.69 0.39
N PRO A 26 -57.71 -4.03 1.57
CA PRO A 26 -57.50 -3.23 2.78
C PRO A 26 -56.02 -3.29 3.21
N PRO A 27 -55.47 -2.19 3.75
CA PRO A 27 -54.10 -2.17 4.24
C PRO A 27 -53.93 -3.14 5.43
N PRO A 28 -52.75 -3.77 5.57
CA PRO A 28 -52.45 -4.62 6.72
C PRO A 28 -52.46 -3.79 8.02
N PRO A 29 -52.86 -4.40 9.16
CA PRO A 29 -52.85 -3.71 10.44
C PRO A 29 -51.42 -3.34 10.86
N PRO A 30 -51.24 -2.24 11.62
CA PRO A 30 -49.95 -1.81 12.09
C PRO A 30 -49.34 -2.84 13.04
N TYR A 31 -48.04 -3.10 12.88
CA TYR A 31 -47.25 -3.96 13.75
C TYR A 31 -47.32 -3.49 15.21
N PRO A 32 -47.49 -4.39 16.18
CA PRO A 32 -47.37 -4.04 17.59
C PRO A 32 -45.93 -3.61 17.90
N PRO A 33 -45.74 -2.64 18.82
CA PRO A 33 -44.41 -2.19 19.22
C PRO A 33 -43.61 -3.33 19.86
N PRO A 34 -42.27 -3.34 19.70
CA PRO A 34 -41.42 -4.38 20.26
C PRO A 34 -41.51 -4.38 21.78
N THR A 35 -41.89 -5.53 22.34
CA THR A 35 -41.86 -5.80 23.77
C THR A 35 -40.40 -5.87 24.21
N VAL A 36 -39.98 -4.89 25.01
CA VAL A 36 -38.67 -4.87 25.67
C VAL A 36 -38.67 -5.96 26.75
N PRO A 37 -37.80 -6.97 26.70
CA PRO A 37 -37.67 -7.92 27.80
C PRO A 37 -37.08 -7.21 29.03
N PRO A 38 -37.56 -7.52 30.24
CA PRO A 38 -36.99 -6.94 31.46
C PRO A 38 -35.54 -7.38 31.65
N PRO A 39 -34.69 -6.52 32.25
CA PRO A 39 -33.28 -6.86 32.50
C PRO A 39 -33.15 -8.03 33.48
N PRO A 40 -32.11 -8.86 33.35
CA PRO A 40 -31.87 -9.96 34.28
C PRO A 40 -31.54 -9.42 35.67
N SER A 41 -32.30 -9.88 36.66
CA SER A 41 -32.05 -9.68 38.08
C SER A 41 -30.79 -10.46 38.51
N PHE A 42 -29.76 -9.73 38.93
CA PHE A 42 -28.60 -10.31 39.59
C PHE A 42 -28.92 -10.54 41.08
N PRO A 43 -28.70 -11.74 41.63
CA PRO A 43 -28.71 -11.95 43.08
C PRO A 43 -27.42 -11.37 43.70
N PRO A 44 -27.48 -10.86 44.95
CA PRO A 44 -26.32 -10.30 45.64
C PRO A 44 -25.31 -11.39 46.05
N PRO A 45 -24.01 -11.09 46.13
CA PRO A 45 -23.01 -12.07 46.54
C PRO A 45 -23.10 -12.33 48.04
N GLY A 46 -23.51 -13.56 48.38
CA GLY A 46 -23.47 -14.12 49.72
C GLY A 46 -22.04 -14.43 50.17
N ILE A 47 -21.82 -14.14 51.44
CA ILE A 47 -20.61 -14.29 52.23
C ILE A 47 -20.40 -15.76 52.62
N ALA A 48 -19.24 -16.33 52.31
CA ALA A 48 -18.52 -17.39 53.04
C ALA A 48 -17.15 -17.55 52.35
N GLY A 49 -15.98 -17.41 52.98
CA GLY A 49 -15.64 -17.67 54.37
C GLY A 49 -14.81 -18.95 54.46
N VAL A 50 -13.59 -18.98 53.88
CA VAL A 50 -12.53 -19.92 54.30
C VAL A 50 -11.18 -19.20 54.23
N THR A 51 -10.62 -19.04 55.42
CA THR A 51 -9.33 -18.48 55.78
C THR A 51 -8.21 -19.50 55.59
N CYS A 52 -7.11 -19.11 54.95
CA CYS A 52 -5.79 -19.71 55.16
C CYS A 52 -4.77 -18.59 55.40
N THR A 53 -4.01 -18.76 56.47
CA THR A 53 -3.13 -17.81 57.14
C THR A 53 -1.67 -17.86 56.67
N HIS A 54 -0.96 -16.76 56.94
CA HIS A 54 0.51 -16.49 56.96
C HIS A 54 1.10 -15.68 55.76
N PRO A 55 2.13 -14.84 55.99
CA PRO A 55 2.20 -13.74 56.97
C PRO A 55 2.70 -12.39 56.37
N SER A 56 2.35 -11.29 57.05
CA SER A 56 3.07 -10.00 57.21
C SER A 56 4.59 -10.04 56.96
N SER A 57 5.30 -9.01 56.50
CA SER A 57 5.06 -7.61 56.12
C SER A 57 6.38 -7.12 55.48
N GLN A 58 6.34 -6.24 54.48
CA GLN A 58 6.93 -4.90 54.63
C GLN A 58 6.51 -3.97 53.47
N PRO A 59 6.25 -2.67 53.74
CA PRO A 59 5.72 -1.73 52.75
C PRO A 59 6.84 -1.07 51.94
N LEU A 60 6.58 -0.84 50.65
CA LEU A 60 7.40 -0.03 49.77
C LEU A 60 7.38 1.45 50.20
N PRO A 61 8.52 2.16 50.23
CA PRO A 61 8.55 3.59 50.49
C PRO A 61 8.02 4.42 49.30
N PRO A 62 7.47 5.62 49.55
CA PRO A 62 6.85 6.49 48.54
C PRO A 62 7.86 7.15 47.58
N PRO A 63 7.41 7.66 46.42
CA PRO A 63 8.26 8.28 45.41
C PRO A 63 8.82 9.61 45.91
N VAL A 64 10.14 9.77 45.83
CA VAL A 64 10.83 11.02 46.18
C VAL A 64 10.56 12.08 45.12
N GLU A 65 10.08 13.22 45.62
CA GLU A 65 9.81 14.46 44.91
C GLU A 65 11.03 15.02 44.18
N SER A 66 10.77 15.59 43.01
CA SER A 66 11.70 16.41 42.21
C SER A 66 12.29 17.56 43.03
N PRO A 67 13.60 17.84 42.96
CA PRO A 67 14.14 19.07 43.52
C PRO A 67 13.78 20.27 42.63
N LEU A 68 13.35 21.31 43.33
CA LEU A 68 13.08 22.67 42.87
C LEU A 68 14.20 23.30 42.03
N ALA A 69 13.78 24.29 41.23
CA ALA A 69 14.58 25.20 40.45
C ALA A 69 15.75 25.86 41.23
N PRO A 70 16.85 26.24 40.54
CA PRO A 70 17.97 26.92 41.18
C PRO A 70 17.64 28.38 41.56
N PRO A 71 18.20 28.89 42.68
CA PRO A 71 18.07 30.29 43.04
C PRO A 71 18.90 31.19 42.13
N LYS A 72 18.38 32.41 41.90
CA LYS A 72 19.07 33.50 41.21
C LYS A 72 20.14 34.12 42.12
N GLU A 73 21.16 34.67 41.45
CA GLU A 73 22.11 35.71 41.87
C GLU A 73 23.32 35.34 42.76
N ASN A 74 24.49 35.25 42.10
CA ASN A 74 25.59 36.17 42.41
C ASN A 74 26.52 36.35 41.18
N SER A 75 26.17 37.32 40.32
CA SER A 75 26.91 37.72 39.13
C SER A 75 28.04 38.66 39.51
N GLY A 76 29.23 38.12 39.79
CA GLY A 76 30.42 38.96 40.06
C GLY A 76 31.77 38.31 39.76
N LYS A 77 31.93 36.99 39.92
CA LYS A 77 33.26 36.33 39.84
C LYS A 77 33.49 35.43 38.61
N THR A 78 32.52 35.30 37.71
CA THR A 78 32.61 34.37 36.54
C THR A 78 33.13 34.99 35.24
N LYS A 79 33.35 36.31 35.18
CA LYS A 79 33.96 36.94 33.99
C LYS A 79 35.48 36.73 33.94
N ASP A 80 36.16 36.76 35.09
CA ASP A 80 37.63 36.63 35.14
C ASP A 80 38.13 35.19 34.97
N LEU A 81 37.38 34.20 35.47
CA LEU A 81 37.68 32.77 35.24
C LEU A 81 37.47 32.32 33.79
N LYS A 82 36.50 32.90 33.07
CA LYS A 82 36.29 32.62 31.63
C LYS A 82 37.32 33.30 30.74
N ALA A 83 37.90 34.44 31.15
CA ALA A 83 39.01 35.07 30.47
C ALA A 83 40.32 34.26 30.65
N ASN A 84 40.59 33.76 31.85
CA ASN A 84 41.77 32.93 32.14
C ASN A 84 41.75 31.56 31.43
N PHE A 85 40.58 30.91 31.31
CA PHE A 85 40.46 29.66 30.53
C PHE A 85 40.60 29.86 29.02
N LYS A 86 40.20 31.03 28.49
CA LYS A 86 40.38 31.37 27.06
C LYS A 86 41.84 31.67 26.73
N ASN A 87 42.59 32.29 27.64
CA ASN A 87 44.01 32.57 27.48
C ASN A 87 44.84 31.27 27.59
N ALA A 88 44.59 30.41 28.58
CA ALA A 88 45.27 29.11 28.70
C ALA A 88 45.04 28.18 27.50
N LYS A 89 43.86 28.21 26.86
CA LYS A 89 43.59 27.50 25.60
C LYS A 89 44.30 28.11 24.39
N LYS A 90 44.59 29.40 24.42
CA LYS A 90 45.31 30.10 23.35
C LYS A 90 46.82 29.83 23.44
N ASP A 91 47.34 29.70 24.66
CA ASP A 91 48.75 29.43 24.93
C ASP A 91 49.13 27.97 24.63
N LYS A 92 48.31 26.99 25.04
CA LYS A 92 48.52 25.57 24.69
C LYS A 92 48.42 25.31 23.17
N LYS A 93 47.55 26.06 22.47
CA LYS A 93 47.45 26.06 20.98
C LYS A 93 48.69 26.62 20.30
N LYS A 94 49.39 27.54 20.97
CA LYS A 94 50.62 28.16 20.46
C LYS A 94 51.79 27.20 20.63
N GLU A 95 51.90 26.54 21.78
CA GLU A 95 52.94 25.53 22.05
C GLU A 95 52.91 24.32 21.11
N GLU A 96 51.74 23.72 20.85
CA GLU A 96 51.65 22.58 19.93
C GLU A 96 51.97 22.99 18.47
N PHE A 97 51.59 24.21 18.07
CA PHE A 97 51.93 24.73 16.75
C PHE A 97 53.42 25.08 16.64
N GLU A 98 54.04 25.55 17.72
CA GLU A 98 55.49 25.79 17.82
C GLU A 98 56.28 24.47 17.79
N ALA A 99 55.76 23.40 18.42
CA ALA A 99 56.40 22.08 18.44
C ALA A 99 56.41 21.41 17.06
N VAL A 100 55.32 21.49 16.29
CA VAL A 100 55.27 20.98 14.91
C VAL A 100 56.12 21.83 13.97
N ARG A 101 56.15 23.15 14.18
CA ARG A 101 57.00 24.10 13.41
C ARG A 101 58.50 23.95 13.72
N LYS A 102 58.86 23.41 14.89
CA LYS A 102 60.23 23.02 15.23
C LYS A 102 60.69 21.75 14.49
N LEU A 103 59.76 20.83 14.19
CA LEU A 103 60.06 19.61 13.42
C LEU A 103 60.12 19.88 11.90
N PHE A 104 59.37 20.87 11.41
CA PHE A 104 59.39 21.29 10.01
C PHE A 104 59.39 22.83 9.91
N PRO A 105 60.56 23.46 9.77
CA PRO A 105 60.66 24.92 9.61
C PRO A 105 59.91 25.43 8.38
N PRO A 106 59.31 26.63 8.43
CA PRO A 106 58.66 27.21 7.25
C PRO A 106 59.68 27.39 6.12
N GLY A 107 59.43 26.78 4.96
CA GLY A 107 60.28 26.89 3.78
C GLY A 107 61.25 25.72 3.53
N THR A 108 61.30 24.71 4.39
CA THR A 108 62.09 23.47 4.13
C THR A 108 61.34 22.44 3.30
N LEU A 109 60.01 22.58 3.17
CA LEU A 109 59.15 21.71 2.37
C LEU A 109 58.58 22.52 1.20
N GLY A 110 58.41 21.89 0.04
CA GLY A 110 57.79 22.54 -1.12
C GLY A 110 56.37 23.07 -0.80
N PRO A 111 55.90 24.12 -1.49
CA PRO A 111 54.66 24.82 -1.17
C PRO A 111 53.40 23.92 -1.15
N GLU A 112 53.43 22.83 -1.91
CA GLU A 112 52.37 21.82 -1.94
C GLU A 112 52.36 20.93 -0.68
N MET A 113 53.53 20.50 -0.20
CA MET A 113 53.67 19.70 1.02
C MET A 113 53.30 20.50 2.27
N ASP A 114 53.66 21.78 2.30
CA ASP A 114 53.27 22.71 3.37
C ASP A 114 51.74 22.91 3.44
N LEU A 115 51.06 22.90 2.30
CA LEU A 115 49.61 22.98 2.22
C LEU A 115 48.94 21.68 2.69
N ILE A 116 49.50 20.53 2.34
CA ILE A 116 49.04 19.21 2.79
C ILE A 116 49.21 19.08 4.31
N LEU A 117 50.36 19.47 4.86
CA LEU A 117 50.62 19.44 6.30
C LEU A 117 49.61 20.31 7.07
N LYS A 118 49.35 21.54 6.57
CA LYS A 118 48.32 22.43 7.15
C LYS A 118 46.91 21.81 7.10
N ARG A 119 46.57 21.09 6.03
CA ARG A 119 45.28 20.39 5.91
C ARG A 119 45.18 19.21 6.88
N LEU A 120 46.25 18.41 7.01
CA LEU A 120 46.30 17.27 7.94
C LEU A 120 46.18 17.73 9.40
N ILE A 121 46.93 18.76 9.81
CA ILE A 121 46.84 19.34 11.16
C ILE A 121 45.44 19.89 11.43
N LYS A 122 44.80 20.49 10.43
CA LYS A 122 43.43 21.00 10.56
C LYS A 122 42.42 19.85 10.68
N ALA A 123 42.59 18.78 9.90
CA ALA A 123 41.76 17.58 9.92
C ALA A 123 41.87 16.83 11.27
N GLU A 124 43.09 16.66 11.78
CA GLU A 124 43.35 16.05 13.09
C GLU A 124 42.74 16.87 14.24
N ARG A 125 42.83 18.19 14.18
CA ARG A 125 42.18 19.08 15.16
C ARG A 125 40.66 18.99 15.10
N THR A 126 40.08 18.86 13.91
CA THR A 126 38.63 18.66 13.78
C THR A 126 38.20 17.30 14.32
N ALA A 127 38.98 16.23 14.05
CA ALA A 127 38.74 14.90 14.61
C ALA A 127 38.76 14.94 16.14
N LYS A 128 39.83 15.44 16.77
CA LYS A 128 39.94 15.55 18.23
C LYS A 128 38.83 16.38 18.89
N ASN A 129 38.36 17.43 18.21
CA ASN A 129 37.23 18.23 18.72
C ASN A 129 35.90 17.48 18.62
N LEU A 130 35.68 16.71 17.54
CA LEU A 130 34.51 15.86 17.38
C LEU A 130 34.54 14.71 18.38
N GLU A 131 35.69 14.05 18.57
CA GLU A 131 35.89 13.03 19.60
C GLU A 131 35.51 13.55 20.99
N LYS A 132 36.02 14.73 21.33
CA LYS A 132 35.67 15.36 22.60
C LYS A 132 34.19 15.67 22.73
N GLN A 133 33.54 16.15 21.66
CA GLN A 133 32.09 16.39 21.66
C GLN A 133 31.28 15.10 21.79
N LEU A 134 31.74 13.99 21.20
CA LEU A 134 31.10 12.68 21.31
C LEU A 134 31.19 12.16 22.76
N VAL A 135 32.37 12.24 23.37
CA VAL A 135 32.58 11.87 24.78
C VAL A 135 31.77 12.76 25.73
N ASP A 136 31.75 14.08 25.51
CA ASP A 136 30.97 15.03 26.31
C ASP A 136 29.44 14.78 26.18
N ASN A 137 29.00 14.18 25.07
CA ASN A 137 27.62 13.74 24.83
C ASN A 137 27.33 12.29 25.30
N GLY A 138 28.29 11.63 25.97
CA GLY A 138 28.12 10.27 26.48
C GLY A 138 28.23 9.16 25.43
N ILE A 139 28.78 9.45 24.26
CA ILE A 139 29.04 8.47 23.19
C ILE A 139 30.49 7.99 23.33
N SER A 140 30.68 6.76 23.82
CA SER A 140 32.00 6.11 23.84
C SER A 140 32.50 5.88 22.43
N ILE A 141 33.70 6.37 22.15
CA ILE A 141 34.41 6.14 20.89
C ILE A 141 35.05 4.76 21.04
N ALA A 142 34.56 3.79 20.25
CA ALA A 142 35.14 2.47 20.22
C ALA A 142 36.58 2.59 19.73
N GLU A 143 37.53 2.26 20.60
CA GLU A 143 38.91 2.01 20.19
C GLU A 143 38.91 0.74 19.33
N ASP A 144 39.70 0.73 18.27
CA ASP A 144 39.90 -0.44 17.41
C ASP A 144 40.71 -1.48 18.18
N ILE A 145 40.00 -2.36 18.90
CA ILE A 145 40.58 -3.42 19.74
C ILE A 145 40.28 -4.75 19.04
N PRO A 146 41.29 -5.62 18.83
CA PRO A 146 41.08 -6.93 18.21
C PRO A 146 40.03 -7.78 18.94
N TYR A 147 39.32 -8.63 18.19
CA TYR A 147 38.27 -9.51 18.71
C TYR A 147 38.75 -10.40 19.88
N ASP A 148 39.91 -11.05 19.72
CA ASP A 148 40.47 -11.96 20.73
C ASP A 148 40.77 -11.23 22.04
N GLU A 149 41.35 -10.04 21.96
CA GLU A 149 41.65 -9.20 23.13
C GLU A 149 40.36 -8.74 23.82
N CYS A 150 39.33 -8.37 23.05
CA CYS A 150 38.02 -8.05 23.62
C CYS A 150 37.42 -9.23 24.37
N MET A 151 37.43 -10.43 23.77
CA MET A 151 36.85 -11.63 24.37
C MET A 151 37.59 -12.07 25.65
N GLU A 152 38.92 -12.01 25.65
CA GLU A 152 39.74 -12.31 26.83
C GLU A 152 39.46 -11.32 27.97
N GLN A 153 39.43 -10.02 27.67
CA GLN A 153 39.19 -8.98 28.67
C GLN A 153 37.75 -9.01 29.20
N ILE A 154 36.75 -9.24 28.35
CA ILE A 154 35.36 -9.43 28.76
C ILE A 154 35.24 -10.63 29.71
N THR A 155 35.88 -11.74 29.40
CA THR A 155 35.86 -12.96 30.24
C THR A 155 36.54 -12.71 31.59
N TYR A 156 37.71 -12.06 31.58
CA TYR A 156 38.44 -11.67 32.79
C TYR A 156 37.63 -10.73 33.68
N ILE A 157 37.06 -9.67 33.09
CA ILE A 157 36.25 -8.68 33.81
C ILE A 157 34.99 -9.34 34.38
N ALA A 158 34.28 -10.17 33.62
CA ALA A 158 33.10 -10.89 34.09
C ALA A 158 33.42 -11.79 35.29
N LYS A 159 34.54 -12.53 35.23
CA LYS A 159 35.01 -13.35 36.36
C LYS A 159 35.32 -12.49 37.58
N ARG A 160 36.04 -11.38 37.41
CA ARG A 160 36.41 -10.48 38.50
C ARG A 160 35.21 -9.76 39.11
N MET A 161 34.24 -9.36 38.29
CA MET A 161 32.98 -8.78 38.77
C MET A 161 32.14 -9.80 39.54
N ALA A 162 32.13 -11.08 39.12
CA ALA A 162 31.48 -12.16 39.86
C ALA A 162 32.15 -12.43 41.22
N GLU A 163 33.49 -12.33 41.31
CA GLU A 163 34.24 -12.43 42.57
C GLU A 163 33.93 -11.29 43.54
N ILE A 164 33.74 -10.07 43.03
CA ILE A 164 33.33 -8.91 43.85
C ILE A 164 31.82 -9.00 44.20
N GLY A 165 31.02 -9.65 43.35
CA GLY A 165 29.59 -9.90 43.55
C GLY A 165 28.69 -8.77 43.08
N SER A 166 28.84 -7.54 43.63
CA SER A 166 28.01 -6.40 43.21
C SER A 166 28.64 -5.03 43.53
N SER A 167 28.10 -3.98 42.91
CA SER A 167 28.42 -2.57 43.23
C SER A 167 28.13 -2.19 44.69
N GLY A 168 27.26 -2.95 45.36
CA GLY A 168 26.85 -2.77 46.75
C GLY A 168 27.71 -3.48 47.78
N VAL A 169 28.88 -4.02 47.41
CA VAL A 169 29.67 -4.92 48.29
C VAL A 169 29.81 -4.39 49.73
N VAL A 170 29.60 -5.28 50.69
CA VAL A 170 29.74 -5.02 52.13
C VAL A 170 30.92 -5.84 52.63
N HIS A 171 31.91 -5.16 53.19
CA HIS A 171 33.10 -5.79 53.76
C HIS A 171 33.29 -5.26 55.19
N PRO A 172 33.71 -6.12 56.17
CA PRO A 172 33.92 -5.70 57.55
C PRO A 172 34.88 -4.50 57.70
N ASP A 173 35.91 -4.45 56.86
CA ASP A 173 36.81 -3.30 56.73
C ASP A 173 36.28 -2.29 55.69
N LYS A 174 36.02 -1.06 56.15
CA LYS A 174 35.56 0.08 55.33
C LYS A 174 36.58 0.49 54.26
N ALA A 175 37.88 0.32 54.50
CA ALA A 175 38.92 0.64 53.53
C ALA A 175 38.91 -0.35 52.35
N VAL A 176 38.80 -1.66 52.66
CA VAL A 176 38.63 -2.72 51.66
C VAL A 176 37.32 -2.53 50.88
N GLN A 177 36.23 -2.18 51.56
CA GLN A 177 34.94 -1.91 50.92
C GLN A 177 35.02 -0.78 49.88
N LYS A 178 35.64 0.35 50.23
CA LYS A 178 35.81 1.49 49.33
C LYS A 178 36.65 1.12 48.10
N ARG A 179 37.70 0.29 48.30
CA ARG A 179 38.54 -0.22 47.22
C ARG A 179 37.77 -1.13 46.27
N LEU A 180 37.03 -2.11 46.79
CA LEU A 180 36.25 -3.04 45.96
C LEU A 180 35.15 -2.33 45.17
N ARG A 181 34.48 -1.32 45.74
CA ARG A 181 33.50 -0.50 45.01
C ARG A 181 34.14 0.32 43.88
N LYS A 182 35.33 0.87 44.12
CA LYS A 182 36.08 1.60 43.10
C LYS A 182 36.55 0.67 41.97
N GLU A 183 37.03 -0.52 42.33
CA GLU A 183 37.41 -1.57 41.38
C GLU A 183 36.23 -2.02 40.53
N TYR A 184 35.08 -2.30 41.16
CA TYR A 184 33.84 -2.65 40.46
C TYR A 184 33.41 -1.57 39.46
N TYR A 185 33.44 -0.29 39.84
CA TYR A 185 33.11 0.82 38.95
C TYR A 185 34.06 0.91 37.74
N VAL A 186 35.36 0.68 37.95
CA VAL A 186 36.36 0.66 36.87
C VAL A 186 36.13 -0.55 35.94
N LEU A 187 35.81 -1.71 36.51
CA LEU A 187 35.48 -2.92 35.75
C LEU A 187 34.22 -2.74 34.92
N GLU A 188 33.17 -2.12 35.46
CA GLU A 188 31.93 -1.80 34.73
C GLU A 188 32.22 -0.89 33.52
N LYS A 189 32.97 0.19 33.72
CA LYS A 189 33.37 1.08 32.63
C LYS A 189 34.26 0.39 31.59
N SER A 190 35.14 -0.51 32.03
CA SER A 190 36.01 -1.29 31.14
C SER A 190 35.21 -2.35 30.35
N MET A 191 34.22 -2.97 31.00
CA MET A 191 33.29 -3.92 30.38
C MET A 191 32.47 -3.23 29.27
N GLU A 192 31.97 -2.03 29.52
CA GLU A 192 31.30 -1.21 28.50
C GLU A 192 32.22 -0.89 27.32
N LYS A 193 33.50 -0.55 27.59
CA LYS A 193 34.51 -0.28 26.56
C LYS A 193 34.75 -1.49 25.65
N TYR A 194 35.08 -2.65 26.24
CA TYR A 194 35.38 -3.85 25.45
C TYR A 194 34.13 -4.43 24.76
N ASN A 195 32.95 -4.35 25.38
CA ASN A 195 31.70 -4.73 24.71
C ASN A 195 31.40 -3.83 23.51
N ALA A 196 31.58 -2.51 23.65
CA ALA A 196 31.37 -1.58 22.55
C ALA A 196 32.35 -1.84 21.39
N ALA A 197 33.62 -2.14 21.70
CA ALA A 197 34.62 -2.52 20.71
C ALA A 197 34.26 -3.86 20.02
N LEU A 198 33.90 -4.90 20.80
CA LEU A 198 33.49 -6.21 20.28
C LEU A 198 32.33 -6.10 19.29
N LEU A 199 31.30 -5.31 19.60
CA LEU A 199 30.12 -5.11 18.74
C LEU A 199 30.46 -4.46 17.39
N MET A 200 31.62 -3.81 17.27
CA MET A 200 32.09 -3.16 16.05
C MET A 200 33.04 -4.05 15.22
N THR A 201 33.43 -5.21 15.74
CA THR A 201 34.30 -6.17 15.01
C THR A 201 33.51 -6.94 13.95
N ASP A 202 34.16 -7.21 12.81
CA ASP A 202 33.59 -7.98 11.70
C ASP A 202 33.40 -9.46 12.10
N GLU A 203 34.30 -10.00 12.93
CA GLU A 203 34.24 -11.38 13.44
C GLU A 203 33.00 -11.61 14.30
N TYR A 204 32.68 -10.67 15.20
CA TYR A 204 31.46 -10.75 15.99
C TYR A 204 30.22 -10.68 15.10
N ALA A 205 30.21 -9.82 14.09
CA ALA A 205 29.10 -9.73 13.13
C ALA A 205 28.89 -11.04 12.37
N GLU A 206 29.98 -11.71 11.96
CA GLU A 206 29.94 -13.02 11.31
C GLU A 206 29.47 -14.11 12.27
N GLU A 207 29.95 -14.13 13.50
CA GLU A 207 29.51 -15.10 14.52
C GLU A 207 28.01 -14.98 14.79
N GLN A 208 27.48 -13.76 14.92
CA GLN A 208 26.04 -13.52 15.06
C GLN A 208 25.26 -14.00 13.82
N ARG A 209 25.82 -13.83 12.61
CA ARG A 209 25.21 -14.31 11.37
C ARG A 209 25.15 -15.83 11.34
N LEU A 210 26.22 -16.52 11.72
CA LEU A 210 26.29 -17.97 11.80
C LEU A 210 25.33 -18.52 12.86
N LYS A 211 25.30 -17.93 14.05
CA LYS A 211 24.33 -18.27 15.12
C LYS A 211 22.89 -18.12 14.65
N GLU A 212 22.59 -17.04 13.93
CA GLU A 212 21.26 -16.84 13.34
C GLU A 212 20.94 -17.90 12.30
N GLN A 213 21.88 -18.21 11.41
CA GLN A 213 21.69 -19.22 10.36
C GLN A 213 21.48 -20.62 10.95
N GLN A 214 22.30 -21.02 11.91
CA GLN A 214 22.13 -22.28 12.64
C GLN A 214 20.75 -22.34 13.30
N TRP A 215 20.33 -21.27 13.96
CA TRP A 215 18.98 -21.19 14.53
C TRP A 215 17.88 -21.31 13.47
N GLN A 216 18.04 -20.70 12.29
CA GLN A 216 17.07 -20.84 11.19
C GLN A 216 16.99 -22.29 10.70
N ASP A 217 18.15 -22.95 10.54
CA ASP A 217 18.23 -24.30 9.99
C ASP A 217 17.70 -25.36 10.97
N GLU A 218 18.03 -25.26 12.26
CA GLU A 218 17.48 -26.13 13.32
C GLU A 218 15.95 -26.07 13.39
N ASN A 219 15.37 -24.89 13.13
CA ASN A 219 13.93 -24.69 13.23
C ASN A 219 13.21 -24.77 11.87
N ARG A 220 13.94 -24.96 10.77
CA ARG A 220 13.41 -24.92 9.39
C ARG A 220 12.32 -25.96 9.16
N ALA A 221 12.54 -27.20 9.60
CA ALA A 221 11.60 -28.30 9.39
C ALA A 221 10.28 -28.05 10.13
N ASP A 222 10.35 -27.75 11.43
CA ASP A 222 9.20 -27.41 12.26
C ASP A 222 8.42 -26.21 11.72
N ASN A 223 9.13 -25.17 11.27
CA ASN A 223 8.49 -23.97 10.77
C ASN A 223 7.73 -24.21 9.45
N ASN A 224 8.32 -25.01 8.55
CA ASN A 224 7.65 -25.41 7.31
C ASN A 224 6.45 -26.32 7.58
N ALA A 225 6.57 -27.26 8.51
CA ALA A 225 5.46 -28.12 8.91
C ALA A 225 4.30 -27.30 9.49
N ALA A 226 4.60 -26.30 10.35
CA ALA A 226 3.60 -25.39 10.89
C ALA A 226 2.88 -24.59 9.78
N ARG A 227 3.64 -24.06 8.80
CA ARG A 227 3.06 -23.36 7.63
C ARG A 227 2.12 -24.25 6.83
N GLN A 228 2.54 -25.47 6.49
CA GLN A 228 1.72 -26.42 5.76
C GLN A 228 0.44 -26.80 6.53
N LYS A 229 0.54 -27.02 7.84
CA LYS A 229 -0.64 -27.26 8.70
C LYS A 229 -1.66 -26.13 8.58
N LEU A 230 -1.23 -24.88 8.67
CA LEU A 230 -2.13 -23.73 8.52
C LEU A 230 -2.74 -23.65 7.12
N TRP A 231 -1.95 -23.88 6.06
CA TRP A 231 -2.45 -23.85 4.69
C TRP A 231 -3.54 -24.89 4.41
N ARG A 232 -3.43 -26.10 4.98
CA ARG A 232 -4.48 -27.15 4.89
C ARG A 232 -5.81 -26.76 5.55
N HIS A 233 -5.81 -25.72 6.38
CA HIS A 233 -7.01 -25.18 7.03
C HIS A 233 -7.49 -23.88 6.41
N MET A 234 -6.72 -23.28 5.51
CA MET A 234 -6.92 -21.91 5.07
C MET A 234 -7.28 -21.83 3.59
N ASP A 235 -8.49 -21.34 3.34
CA ASP A 235 -8.97 -21.02 2.00
C ASP A 235 -8.05 -20.00 1.31
N VAL A 236 -7.77 -20.20 0.02
CA VAL A 236 -6.95 -19.28 -0.76
C VAL A 236 -7.54 -17.88 -0.75
N GLN A 237 -8.87 -17.74 -0.84
CA GLN A 237 -9.61 -16.47 -0.84
C GLN A 237 -10.00 -16.01 0.58
N ILE A 238 -9.31 -16.46 1.63
CA ILE A 238 -9.63 -16.13 3.03
C ILE A 238 -9.72 -14.62 3.28
N LYS A 239 -8.90 -13.81 2.60
CA LYS A 239 -8.89 -12.35 2.69
C LYS A 239 -10.17 -11.74 2.10
N ASN A 240 -10.62 -12.26 0.96
CA ASN A 240 -11.68 -11.67 0.13
C ASN A 240 -13.10 -12.12 0.50
N MET A 241 -13.25 -13.22 1.26
CA MET A 241 -14.56 -13.73 1.70
C MET A 241 -14.93 -13.26 3.11
N SER A 242 -16.22 -13.04 3.42
CA SER A 242 -16.66 -12.74 4.78
C SER A 242 -16.65 -13.98 5.69
N GLU A 243 -16.69 -13.80 7.02
CA GLU A 243 -16.78 -14.92 7.98
C GLU A 243 -18.01 -15.79 7.72
N GLU A 244 -19.15 -15.18 7.41
CA GLU A 244 -20.40 -15.89 7.10
C GLU A 244 -20.31 -16.73 5.82
N LYS A 245 -19.74 -16.15 4.75
CA LYS A 245 -19.52 -16.88 3.49
C LYS A 245 -18.61 -18.08 3.71
N LEU A 246 -17.54 -17.91 4.47
CA LEU A 246 -16.62 -19.00 4.80
C LEU A 246 -17.25 -20.09 5.68
N LYS A 247 -18.12 -19.70 6.62
CA LYS A 247 -18.85 -20.65 7.50
C LYS A 247 -19.82 -21.53 6.72
N ASN A 248 -20.43 -20.98 5.66
CA ASN A 248 -21.41 -21.70 4.84
C ASN A 248 -20.75 -22.52 3.71
N LYS A 249 -19.49 -22.22 3.38
CA LYS A 249 -18.74 -22.93 2.34
C LYS A 249 -18.35 -24.33 2.79
N VAL A 250 -18.56 -25.31 1.92
CA VAL A 250 -18.04 -26.66 2.09
C VAL A 250 -16.56 -26.67 1.69
N THR A 251 -15.70 -27.19 2.55
CA THR A 251 -14.27 -27.31 2.29
C THR A 251 -14.02 -28.35 1.19
N PRO A 252 -12.85 -28.35 0.51
CA PRO A 252 -12.58 -29.28 -0.59
C PRO A 252 -12.78 -30.78 -0.25
N ASN A 253 -12.63 -31.17 1.01
CA ASN A 253 -12.90 -32.53 1.47
C ASN A 253 -14.35 -32.80 1.93
N GLY A 254 -15.30 -31.91 1.62
CA GLY A 254 -16.71 -32.08 1.97
C GLY A 254 -17.10 -31.68 3.39
N LYS A 255 -16.15 -31.26 4.25
CA LYS A 255 -16.43 -30.87 5.64
C LYS A 255 -16.72 -29.37 5.76
N LYS A 256 -17.15 -28.91 6.94
CA LYS A 256 -17.24 -27.48 7.26
C LYS A 256 -16.10 -27.10 8.19
N LEU A 257 -15.47 -25.95 7.95
CA LEU A 257 -14.40 -25.47 8.81
C LEU A 257 -14.97 -25.04 10.17
N PRO A 258 -14.40 -25.46 11.30
CA PRO A 258 -14.85 -25.06 12.62
C PRO A 258 -14.87 -23.54 12.82
N THR A 259 -15.92 -23.05 13.49
CA THR A 259 -16.12 -21.60 13.72
C THR A 259 -14.96 -20.94 14.47
N ASN A 260 -14.31 -21.67 15.39
CA ASN A 260 -13.14 -21.15 16.13
C ASN A 260 -11.93 -20.91 15.22
N ILE A 261 -11.65 -21.82 14.27
CA ILE A 261 -10.56 -21.67 13.28
C ILE A 261 -10.87 -20.53 12.31
N LEU A 262 -12.10 -20.46 11.82
CA LEU A 262 -12.55 -19.37 10.95
C LEU A 262 -12.40 -18.00 11.60
N ARG A 263 -12.93 -17.84 12.82
CA ARG A 263 -12.79 -16.62 13.62
C ARG A 263 -11.34 -16.28 13.88
N ARG A 264 -10.50 -17.30 14.08
CA ARG A 264 -9.06 -17.10 14.29
C ARG A 264 -8.39 -16.45 13.08
N PHE A 265 -8.59 -17.01 11.89
CA PHE A 265 -8.03 -16.44 10.65
C PHE A 265 -8.61 -15.06 10.30
N LYS A 266 -9.87 -14.79 10.67
CA LYS A 266 -10.48 -13.48 10.42
C LYS A 266 -10.08 -12.39 11.41
N ARG A 267 -10.05 -12.68 12.72
CA ARG A 267 -9.74 -11.70 13.77
C ARG A 267 -8.24 -11.46 13.96
N THR A 268 -7.43 -12.47 13.70
CA THR A 268 -5.96 -12.36 13.70
C THR A 268 -5.52 -12.16 12.25
N ASN A 269 -5.80 -10.98 11.70
CA ASN A 269 -5.66 -10.65 10.27
C ASN A 269 -4.23 -10.83 9.73
N VAL A 270 -3.18 -10.79 10.57
CA VAL A 270 -1.81 -11.14 10.14
C VAL A 270 -1.72 -12.55 9.54
N LEU A 271 -2.57 -13.49 9.99
CA LEU A 271 -2.61 -14.86 9.44
C LEU A 271 -3.06 -14.90 7.97
N GLN A 272 -3.79 -13.89 7.51
CA GLN A 272 -4.21 -13.79 6.11
C GLN A 272 -3.03 -13.50 5.17
N LEU A 273 -1.88 -13.05 5.70
CA LEU A 273 -0.65 -12.93 4.92
C LEU A 273 -0.21 -14.27 4.34
N LEU A 274 -0.47 -15.39 5.02
CA LEU A 274 -0.10 -16.73 4.53
C LEU A 274 -0.74 -17.09 3.17
N ARG A 275 -1.85 -16.43 2.81
CA ARG A 275 -2.51 -16.55 1.49
C ARG A 275 -2.43 -15.27 0.67
N THR A 276 -1.50 -14.39 1.00
CA THR A 276 -1.16 -13.21 0.19
C THR A 276 0.16 -13.48 -0.52
N ASN A 277 0.23 -13.18 -1.81
CA ASN A 277 1.44 -13.35 -2.60
C ASN A 277 2.57 -12.50 -1.97
N PRO A 278 3.76 -13.08 -1.68
CA PRO A 278 4.90 -12.33 -1.17
C PRO A 278 5.22 -11.06 -1.97
N GLU A 279 5.11 -11.09 -3.29
CA GLU A 279 5.34 -9.91 -4.14
C GLU A 279 4.38 -8.75 -3.85
N ASP A 280 3.11 -9.07 -3.55
CA ASP A 280 2.11 -8.06 -3.18
C ASP A 280 2.46 -7.45 -1.82
N ILE A 281 2.94 -8.26 -0.88
CA ILE A 281 3.39 -7.82 0.45
C ILE A 281 4.60 -6.89 0.31
N THR A 282 5.54 -7.17 -0.60
CA THR A 282 6.68 -6.27 -0.85
C THR A 282 6.24 -4.88 -1.25
N ARG A 283 5.14 -4.75 -2.01
CA ARG A 283 4.64 -3.47 -2.54
C ARG A 283 3.75 -2.68 -1.57
N VAL A 284 3.28 -3.27 -0.46
CA VAL A 284 2.39 -2.55 0.47
C VAL A 284 3.09 -1.42 1.21
N HIS A 285 2.35 -0.40 1.63
CA HIS A 285 2.87 0.64 2.53
C HIS A 285 3.10 0.05 3.94
N PRO A 286 4.13 0.47 4.71
CA PRO A 286 4.39 -0.07 6.05
C PRO A 286 3.20 0.01 7.02
N SER A 287 2.40 1.08 6.94
CA SER A 287 1.18 1.22 7.74
C SER A 287 0.17 0.09 7.55
N PHE A 288 0.18 -0.60 6.39
CA PHE A 288 -0.63 -1.80 6.21
C PHE A 288 -0.20 -2.91 7.18
N LEU A 289 1.10 -3.12 7.35
CA LEU A 289 1.67 -4.13 8.26
C LEU A 289 1.45 -3.74 9.73
N ASP A 290 1.61 -2.45 10.06
CA ASP A 290 1.38 -1.95 11.43
C ASP A 290 -0.07 -2.16 11.90
N ASN A 291 -1.03 -2.08 10.96
CA ASN A 291 -2.44 -2.34 11.23
C ASN A 291 -2.79 -3.84 11.36
N LEU A 292 -1.82 -4.74 11.15
CA LEU A 292 -2.02 -6.17 11.34
C LEU A 292 -1.89 -6.52 12.83
N ARG A 293 -2.89 -7.23 13.35
CA ARG A 293 -2.92 -7.73 14.71
C ARG A 293 -1.96 -8.91 14.86
N VAL A 294 -0.80 -8.65 15.46
CA VAL A 294 0.23 -9.65 15.81
C VAL A 294 0.07 -10.24 17.22
N THR A 295 -0.90 -9.73 18.00
CA THR A 295 -1.11 -10.13 19.39
C THR A 295 -1.96 -11.40 19.49
N GLY A 296 -1.62 -12.24 20.47
CA GLY A 296 -2.37 -13.45 20.80
C GLY A 296 -2.22 -14.59 19.81
N MET A 297 -1.22 -14.56 18.91
CA MET A 297 -0.86 -15.69 18.04
C MET A 297 -0.32 -16.88 18.84
N THR A 298 -0.55 -18.09 18.35
CA THR A 298 0.08 -19.32 18.86
C THR A 298 1.52 -19.46 18.33
N LEU A 299 2.31 -20.37 18.90
CA LEU A 299 3.67 -20.62 18.43
C LEU A 299 3.65 -21.17 16.99
N THR A 300 2.74 -22.12 16.71
CA THR A 300 2.53 -22.69 15.37
C THR A 300 2.20 -21.60 14.34
N GLU A 301 1.35 -20.63 14.70
CA GLU A 301 1.03 -19.49 13.84
C GLU A 301 2.24 -18.58 13.61
N ARG A 302 3.03 -18.28 14.65
CA ARG A 302 4.25 -17.47 14.53
C ARG A 302 5.29 -18.14 13.63
N ARG A 303 5.49 -19.45 13.79
CA ARG A 303 6.37 -20.26 12.94
C ARG A 303 5.98 -20.15 11.45
N ALA A 304 4.69 -20.27 11.18
CA ALA A 304 4.16 -20.18 9.82
C ALA A 304 4.39 -18.79 9.20
N ILE A 305 4.09 -17.71 9.93
CA ILE A 305 4.27 -16.35 9.45
C ILE A 305 5.75 -16.02 9.24
N HIS A 306 6.61 -16.43 10.17
CA HIS A 306 8.06 -16.24 10.06
C HIS A 306 8.58 -16.79 8.73
N VAL A 307 8.27 -18.05 8.41
CA VAL A 307 8.72 -18.65 7.14
C VAL A 307 8.12 -17.96 5.93
N HIS A 308 6.84 -17.57 5.98
CA HIS A 308 6.20 -16.89 4.86
C HIS A 308 6.82 -15.52 4.56
N LEU A 309 7.40 -14.86 5.57
CA LEU A 309 8.02 -13.55 5.45
C LEU A 309 9.55 -13.57 5.39
N ALA A 310 10.20 -14.71 5.62
CA ALA A 310 11.65 -14.81 5.72
C ALA A 310 12.36 -14.31 4.46
N ASP A 311 11.91 -14.73 3.28
CA ASP A 311 12.51 -14.29 2.01
C ASP A 311 12.29 -12.80 1.77
N LEU A 312 11.12 -12.27 2.16
CA LEU A 312 10.83 -10.84 2.09
C LEU A 312 11.70 -10.02 3.03
N ALA A 313 12.00 -10.54 4.22
CA ALA A 313 12.89 -9.89 5.17
C ALA A 313 14.31 -9.75 4.61
N VAL A 314 14.79 -10.72 3.82
CA VAL A 314 16.08 -10.62 3.11
C VAL A 314 16.04 -9.47 2.09
N GLU A 315 14.95 -9.32 1.34
CA GLU A 315 14.79 -8.20 0.41
C GLU A 315 14.69 -6.84 1.12
N TRP A 316 13.94 -6.77 2.22
CA TRP A 316 13.81 -5.55 3.01
C TRP A 316 15.14 -5.14 3.63
N LYS A 317 15.91 -6.10 4.13
CA LYS A 317 17.26 -5.84 4.67
C LYS A 317 18.20 -5.26 3.62
N LYS A 318 18.14 -5.73 2.36
CA LYS A 318 18.94 -5.15 1.25
C LYS A 318 18.59 -3.68 0.97
N LYS A 319 17.35 -3.28 1.25
CA LYS A 319 16.80 -1.93 1.01
C LYS A 319 16.56 -1.15 2.30
N GLU A 320 17.20 -1.54 3.40
CA GLU A 320 16.96 -0.96 4.74
C GLU A 320 17.29 0.54 4.83
N LYS A 321 18.12 1.05 3.90
CA LYS A 321 18.42 2.49 3.79
C LYS A 321 17.19 3.34 3.41
N GLU A 322 16.12 2.74 2.89
CA GLU A 322 14.88 3.43 2.59
C GLU A 322 14.00 3.53 3.84
N PRO A 323 13.55 4.73 4.27
CA PRO A 323 12.79 4.89 5.52
C PRO A 323 11.51 4.05 5.60
N MET A 324 10.88 3.78 4.45
CA MET A 324 9.67 2.93 4.41
C MET A 324 10.03 1.46 4.60
N THR A 325 11.10 1.00 3.99
CA THR A 325 11.54 -0.40 4.10
C THR A 325 12.12 -0.69 5.49
N GLU A 326 12.83 0.27 6.08
CA GLU A 326 13.28 0.24 7.48
C GLU A 326 12.11 -0.03 8.44
N LYS A 327 10.98 0.66 8.26
CA LYS A 327 9.77 0.42 9.08
C LYS A 327 9.21 -1.00 8.92
N LYS A 328 9.21 -1.55 7.70
CA LYS A 328 8.80 -2.97 7.47
C LYS A 328 9.75 -3.92 8.18
N MET A 329 11.05 -3.66 8.09
CA MET A 329 12.08 -4.47 8.73
C MET A 329 11.96 -4.42 10.27
N ASN A 330 11.74 -3.23 10.84
CA ASN A 330 11.48 -3.06 12.27
C ASN A 330 10.22 -3.82 12.74
N TRP A 331 9.14 -3.76 11.96
CA TRP A 331 7.93 -4.53 12.23
C TRP A 331 8.22 -6.06 12.22
N PHE A 332 8.96 -6.55 11.22
CA PHE A 332 9.35 -7.95 11.14
C PHE A 332 10.28 -8.37 12.30
N ASN A 333 11.26 -7.55 12.66
CA ASN A 333 12.16 -7.81 13.78
C ASN A 333 11.41 -7.92 15.10
N ASN A 334 10.39 -7.09 15.33
CA ASN A 334 9.53 -7.20 16.51
C ASN A 334 8.75 -8.52 16.53
N LEU A 335 8.26 -8.96 15.37
CA LEU A 335 7.59 -10.25 15.22
C LEU A 335 8.55 -11.41 15.53
N LEU A 336 9.76 -11.38 14.95
CA LEU A 336 10.80 -12.39 15.13
C LEU A 336 11.30 -12.47 16.57
N LYS A 337 11.53 -11.32 17.23
CA LYS A 337 11.92 -11.25 18.63
C LYS A 337 10.88 -11.92 19.53
N LYS A 338 9.59 -11.66 19.28
CA LYS A 338 8.51 -12.30 20.05
C LYS A 338 8.41 -13.80 19.74
N PHE A 339 8.61 -14.20 18.49
CA PHE A 339 8.67 -15.61 18.12
C PHE A 339 9.80 -16.36 18.84
N LYS A 340 11.03 -15.84 18.81
CA LYS A 340 12.18 -16.43 19.53
C LYS A 340 11.92 -16.57 21.02
N SER A 341 11.37 -15.53 21.65
CA SER A 341 11.01 -15.57 23.07
C SER A 341 9.96 -16.63 23.38
N ASP A 342 8.87 -16.71 22.60
CA ASP A 342 7.82 -17.72 22.81
C ASP A 342 8.33 -19.14 22.55
N LEU A 343 9.23 -19.31 21.56
CA LEU A 343 9.87 -20.59 21.26
C LEU A 343 10.80 -21.04 22.38
N MET A 344 11.57 -20.12 22.97
CA MET A 344 12.44 -20.41 24.12
C MET A 344 11.62 -20.88 25.32
N ILE A 345 10.53 -20.17 25.66
CA ILE A 345 9.61 -20.57 26.73
C ILE A 345 9.03 -21.97 26.46
N TYR A 346 8.61 -22.22 25.22
CA TYR A 346 8.10 -23.53 24.82
C TYR A 346 9.14 -24.64 24.96
N LYS A 347 10.36 -24.44 24.46
CA LYS A 347 11.45 -25.43 24.53
C LYS A 347 11.84 -25.74 25.98
N SER A 348 12.02 -24.70 26.81
CA SER A 348 12.32 -24.87 28.25
C SER A 348 11.19 -25.61 28.99
N HIS A 349 9.92 -25.32 28.65
CA HIS A 349 8.78 -26.02 29.23
C HIS A 349 8.72 -27.50 28.82
N VAL A 350 9.06 -27.82 27.57
CA VAL A 350 9.17 -29.20 27.08
C VAL A 350 10.31 -29.95 27.77
N GLU A 351 11.45 -29.30 27.97
CA GLU A 351 12.59 -29.87 28.69
C GLU A 351 12.25 -30.21 30.14
N GLN A 352 11.51 -29.32 30.83
CA GLN A 352 11.15 -29.50 32.23
C GLN A 352 10.00 -30.51 32.45
N TYR A 353 8.99 -30.54 31.58
CA TYR A 353 7.74 -31.28 31.81
C TYR A 353 7.40 -32.30 30.72
N GLY A 354 8.29 -32.51 29.76
CA GLY A 354 8.13 -33.46 28.65
C GLY A 354 7.34 -32.91 27.45
N PRO A 355 7.41 -33.61 26.30
CA PRO A 355 6.84 -33.19 25.03
C PRO A 355 5.30 -33.31 24.98
N PRO A 356 4.61 -32.71 23.97
CA PRO A 356 3.15 -32.67 23.87
C PRO A 356 2.38 -34.00 23.99
N GLY A 357 3.02 -35.15 23.72
CA GLY A 357 2.43 -36.49 23.88
C GLY A 357 2.74 -37.19 25.20
N ASN A 358 3.73 -36.71 25.96
CA ASN A 358 4.16 -37.28 27.24
C ASN A 358 4.28 -36.20 28.33
N HIS A 359 3.42 -35.18 28.24
CA HIS A 359 3.45 -34.02 29.11
C HIS A 359 2.85 -34.35 30.48
N LYS A 360 3.68 -34.47 31.53
CA LYS A 360 3.26 -34.88 32.88
C LYS A 360 3.78 -33.91 33.93
N GLY A 361 3.00 -33.69 35.00
CA GLY A 361 3.43 -32.91 36.17
C GLY A 361 3.46 -31.37 35.98
N CYS A 362 2.88 -30.83 34.91
CA CYS A 362 2.86 -29.39 34.67
C CYS A 362 1.89 -28.66 35.63
N PRO A 363 2.37 -27.66 36.40
CA PRO A 363 1.54 -26.91 37.35
C PRO A 363 0.62 -25.88 36.67
N LEU A 364 0.82 -25.59 35.38
CA LEU A 364 0.09 -24.56 34.65
C LEU A 364 -1.24 -25.10 34.09
N ILE A 365 -2.33 -24.37 34.35
CA ILE A 365 -3.69 -24.80 34.02
C ILE A 365 -4.15 -24.18 32.69
N GLY A 366 -4.82 -25.01 31.85
CA GLY A 366 -5.43 -24.56 30.61
C GLY A 366 -4.45 -23.84 29.68
N ARG A 367 -4.76 -22.59 29.31
CA ARG A 367 -3.94 -21.76 28.39
C ARG A 367 -2.71 -21.13 29.03
N GLN A 368 -2.49 -21.30 30.33
CA GLN A 368 -1.25 -20.86 30.96
C GLN A 368 -0.08 -21.78 30.57
N CYS A 369 -0.38 -23.06 30.25
CA CYS A 369 0.62 -23.99 29.74
C CYS A 369 0.94 -23.68 28.26
N PRO A 370 2.21 -23.42 27.89
CA PRO A 370 2.61 -23.13 26.51
C PRO A 370 2.18 -24.20 25.50
N LEU A 371 2.24 -25.48 25.88
CA LEU A 371 1.83 -26.59 25.02
C LEU A 371 0.33 -26.54 24.71
N LYS A 372 -0.50 -26.42 25.76
CA LYS A 372 -1.96 -26.37 25.62
C LYS A 372 -2.43 -25.08 24.94
N ALA A 373 -1.72 -23.97 25.16
CA ALA A 373 -1.97 -22.71 24.48
C ALA A 373 -1.74 -22.83 22.97
N ASP A 374 -0.68 -23.54 22.56
CA ASP A 374 -0.36 -23.73 21.14
C ASP A 374 -1.36 -24.66 20.43
N THR A 375 -1.96 -25.63 21.14
CA THR A 375 -2.98 -26.53 20.59
C THR A 375 -4.34 -25.85 20.37
N PHE A 376 -4.53 -24.58 20.77
CA PHE A 376 -5.81 -23.89 20.59
C PHE A 376 -5.73 -22.69 19.65
N PRO A 377 -6.36 -22.73 18.45
CA PRO A 377 -7.15 -23.85 17.92
C PRO A 377 -6.27 -25.00 17.39
N SER A 378 -6.80 -26.23 17.40
CA SER A 378 -6.06 -27.39 16.88
C SER A 378 -6.08 -27.39 15.36
N TYR A 379 -4.89 -27.53 14.77
CA TYR A 379 -4.64 -27.62 13.32
C TYR A 379 -4.26 -29.05 12.89
N ASP A 380 -4.78 -30.07 13.58
CA ASP A 380 -4.40 -31.47 13.34
C ASP A 380 -5.27 -32.16 12.29
N LYS A 381 -6.39 -31.55 11.89
CA LYS A 381 -7.31 -32.09 10.88
C LYS A 381 -6.90 -31.65 9.49
N ASP A 382 -7.32 -32.36 8.46
CA ASP A 382 -7.19 -31.89 7.08
C ASP A 382 -8.57 -31.42 6.58
N TYR A 383 -8.60 -30.27 5.91
CA TYR A 383 -9.80 -29.71 5.27
C TYR A 383 -9.69 -29.71 3.73
N GLY A 384 -8.60 -30.25 3.17
CA GLY A 384 -8.40 -30.40 1.73
C GLY A 384 -7.97 -29.12 1.01
N TYR A 385 -7.63 -28.05 1.74
CA TYR A 385 -7.04 -26.87 1.13
C TYR A 385 -5.60 -27.15 0.69
N PRO A 386 -5.12 -26.49 -0.38
CA PRO A 386 -3.81 -26.79 -0.95
C PRO A 386 -2.69 -26.52 0.06
N PRO A 387 -1.76 -27.48 0.28
CA PRO A 387 -0.63 -27.32 1.19
C PRO A 387 0.51 -26.50 0.57
N ASP A 388 0.34 -26.03 -0.66
CA ASP A 388 1.34 -25.31 -1.44
C ASP A 388 1.06 -23.79 -1.44
N PRO A 389 2.06 -22.96 -1.80
CA PRO A 389 1.94 -21.51 -1.93
C PRO A 389 1.06 -21.10 -3.12
N ILE A 390 -0.23 -21.36 -3.00
CA ILE A 390 -1.28 -20.92 -3.92
C ILE A 390 -1.91 -19.66 -3.35
N TYR A 391 -1.90 -18.60 -4.15
CA TYR A 391 -2.41 -17.28 -3.80
C TYR A 391 -3.62 -16.91 -4.67
N PRO A 392 -4.53 -16.06 -4.18
CA PRO A 392 -5.55 -15.44 -5.02
C PRO A 392 -4.90 -14.80 -6.25
N GLN A 393 -5.51 -14.98 -7.42
CA GLN A 393 -5.19 -14.12 -8.55
C GLN A 393 -5.57 -12.69 -8.17
N SER A 394 -4.56 -11.91 -7.80
CA SER A 394 -4.68 -10.48 -7.65
C SER A 394 -4.92 -9.92 -9.04
N ASN A 395 -6.18 -9.56 -9.35
CA ASN A 395 -6.42 -8.52 -10.34
C ASN A 395 -5.86 -7.24 -9.72
N VAL A 396 -4.56 -7.05 -9.85
CA VAL A 396 -3.86 -5.84 -9.42
C VAL A 396 -4.39 -4.73 -10.32
N VAL A 397 -5.50 -4.11 -9.90
CA VAL A 397 -5.69 -2.69 -10.16
C VAL A 397 -4.52 -2.04 -9.45
N LYS A 398 -3.49 -1.69 -10.23
CA LYS A 398 -2.29 -1.00 -9.74
C LYS A 398 -2.74 0.09 -8.78
N SER A 399 -2.22 0.06 -7.56
CA SER A 399 -2.55 1.02 -6.52
C SER A 399 -2.29 2.45 -7.02
N GLU A 400 -3.08 3.41 -6.54
CA GLU A 400 -3.05 4.82 -6.96
C GLU A 400 -1.68 5.49 -6.85
N VAL A 401 -0.74 4.89 -6.11
CA VAL A 401 0.61 5.43 -5.84
C VAL A 401 1.53 5.29 -7.06
N ASP A 402 1.49 4.16 -7.79
CA ASP A 402 2.25 3.96 -9.04
C ASP A 402 1.63 4.73 -10.21
N ASN A 403 0.42 5.27 -10.02
CA ASN A 403 -0.28 6.11 -10.98
C ASN A 403 0.01 7.60 -10.80
N GLN A 404 1.00 8.06 -10.02
CA GLN A 404 1.29 9.51 -9.99
C GLN A 404 1.60 10.08 -11.38
N GLY A 405 2.31 9.34 -12.23
CA GLY A 405 2.56 9.74 -13.62
C GLY A 405 1.27 9.79 -14.44
N ALA A 406 0.45 8.73 -14.38
CA ALA A 406 -0.83 8.65 -15.08
C ALA A 406 -1.88 9.65 -14.53
N LYS A 407 -1.86 9.93 -13.23
CA LYS A 407 -2.71 10.90 -12.53
C LYS A 407 -2.29 12.31 -12.89
N LYS A 408 -1.00 12.64 -12.86
CA LYS A 408 -0.48 13.93 -13.37
C LYS A 408 -0.78 14.10 -14.85
N ALA A 409 -0.68 13.04 -15.66
CA ALA A 409 -1.04 13.09 -17.07
C ALA A 409 -2.56 13.33 -17.26
N ARG A 410 -3.41 12.64 -16.50
CA ARG A 410 -4.87 12.85 -16.49
C ARG A 410 -5.27 14.23 -15.98
N GLU A 411 -4.64 14.72 -14.92
CA GLU A 411 -4.86 16.06 -14.37
C GLU A 411 -4.38 17.15 -15.35
N LYS A 412 -3.22 16.94 -16.01
CA LYS A 412 -2.73 17.84 -17.06
C LYS A 412 -3.65 17.83 -18.28
N ALA A 413 -4.14 16.66 -18.70
CA ALA A 413 -5.10 16.54 -19.78
C ALA A 413 -6.46 17.19 -19.43
N ALA A 414 -6.94 17.00 -18.20
CA ALA A 414 -8.16 17.64 -17.69
C ALA A 414 -8.02 19.16 -17.63
N LEU A 415 -6.87 19.67 -17.16
CA LEU A 415 -6.58 21.10 -17.13
C LEU A 415 -6.48 21.69 -18.55
N ALA A 416 -5.88 20.96 -19.50
CA ALA A 416 -5.85 21.37 -20.89
C ALA A 416 -7.27 21.40 -21.50
N LYS A 417 -8.08 20.37 -21.26
CA LYS A 417 -9.50 20.30 -21.70
C LYS A 417 -10.33 21.44 -21.10
N ALA A 418 -10.12 21.78 -19.83
CA ALA A 418 -10.80 22.91 -19.18
C ALA A 418 -10.37 24.26 -19.76
N LYS A 419 -9.08 24.47 -20.04
CA LYS A 419 -8.59 25.70 -20.70
C LYS A 419 -9.17 25.86 -22.10
N GLU A 420 -9.25 24.77 -22.86
CA GLU A 420 -9.82 24.77 -24.20
C GLU A 420 -11.33 25.04 -24.17
N ALA A 421 -12.07 24.42 -23.25
CA ALA A 421 -13.49 24.68 -23.05
C ALA A 421 -13.76 26.15 -22.67
N ASN A 422 -12.91 26.75 -21.84
CA ASN A 422 -13.02 28.17 -21.48
C ASN A 422 -12.73 29.09 -22.67
N ARG A 423 -11.68 28.80 -23.47
CA ARG A 423 -11.39 29.55 -24.71
C ARG A 423 -12.59 29.51 -25.65
N ARG A 424 -13.15 28.33 -25.86
CA ARG A 424 -14.33 28.12 -26.70
C ARG A 424 -15.54 28.89 -26.19
N ALA A 425 -15.81 28.87 -24.89
CA ALA A 425 -16.93 29.60 -24.31
C ALA A 425 -16.83 31.11 -24.60
N GLU A 426 -15.63 31.69 -24.57
CA GLU A 426 -15.41 33.09 -24.94
C GLU A 426 -15.64 33.35 -26.43
N ASP A 427 -15.19 32.47 -27.31
CA ASP A 427 -15.40 32.63 -28.75
C ASP A 427 -16.88 32.43 -29.17
N LEU A 428 -17.59 31.51 -28.53
CA LEU A 428 -19.04 31.36 -28.67
C LEU A 428 -19.78 32.63 -28.21
N LYS A 429 -19.38 33.23 -27.09
CA LYS A 429 -19.95 34.52 -26.63
C LYS A 429 -19.74 35.64 -27.65
N LYS A 430 -18.58 35.67 -28.33
CA LYS A 430 -18.30 36.66 -29.39
C LYS A 430 -19.22 36.46 -30.59
N HIS A 431 -19.31 35.23 -31.11
CA HIS A 431 -20.16 34.90 -32.27
C HIS A 431 -21.64 35.22 -32.02
N TYR A 432 -22.16 34.76 -30.88
CA TYR A 432 -23.59 34.88 -30.58
C TYR A 432 -24.00 36.22 -29.94
N LYS A 433 -23.08 37.18 -29.79
CA LYS A 433 -23.32 38.45 -29.08
C LYS A 433 -24.54 39.22 -29.61
N ASN A 434 -24.75 39.20 -30.92
CA ASN A 434 -25.78 39.97 -31.62
C ASN A 434 -27.06 39.15 -31.92
N PHE A 435 -27.13 37.90 -31.48
CA PHE A 435 -28.31 37.05 -31.71
C PHE A 435 -29.43 37.40 -30.73
N LYS A 436 -30.67 37.43 -31.21
CA LYS A 436 -31.87 37.74 -30.40
C LYS A 436 -32.01 36.84 -29.16
N ASN A 437 -31.58 35.58 -29.26
CA ASN A 437 -31.61 34.58 -28.17
C ASN A 437 -30.21 34.19 -27.67
N LYS A 438 -29.28 35.16 -27.59
CA LYS A 438 -27.85 34.91 -27.31
C LYS A 438 -27.56 33.89 -26.20
N ILE A 439 -28.23 33.97 -25.04
CA ILE A 439 -27.95 33.07 -23.90
C ILE A 439 -28.30 31.61 -24.25
N LYS A 440 -29.43 31.41 -24.93
CA LYS A 440 -29.88 30.09 -25.37
C LYS A 440 -28.96 29.52 -26.45
N GLU A 441 -28.53 30.35 -27.40
CA GLU A 441 -27.62 29.92 -28.47
C GLU A 441 -26.23 29.58 -27.94
N ILE A 442 -25.68 30.38 -27.04
CA ILE A 442 -24.38 30.10 -26.40
C ILE A 442 -24.43 28.78 -25.62
N SER A 443 -25.50 28.56 -24.85
CA SER A 443 -25.69 27.32 -24.09
C SER A 443 -25.84 26.10 -25.01
N ALA A 444 -26.67 26.21 -26.06
CA ALA A 444 -26.88 25.14 -27.02
C ALA A 444 -25.62 24.82 -27.84
N ALA A 445 -24.85 25.84 -28.24
CA ALA A 445 -23.57 25.69 -28.94
C ALA A 445 -22.50 25.08 -28.03
N GLY A 446 -22.43 25.50 -26.77
CA GLY A 446 -21.53 24.94 -25.78
C GLY A 446 -21.81 23.46 -25.52
N GLY A 447 -23.09 23.12 -25.34
CA GLY A 447 -23.54 21.73 -25.22
C GLY A 447 -23.20 20.91 -26.46
N ALA A 448 -23.54 21.40 -27.66
CA ALA A 448 -23.25 20.69 -28.91
C ALA A 448 -21.74 20.45 -29.10
N CYS A 449 -20.88 21.44 -28.80
CA CYS A 449 -19.44 21.24 -28.85
C CYS A 449 -18.96 20.16 -27.87
N GLY A 450 -19.47 20.19 -26.63
CA GLY A 450 -19.13 19.19 -25.61
C GLY A 450 -19.58 17.77 -26.01
N ASP A 451 -20.79 17.64 -26.53
CA ASP A 451 -21.37 16.37 -26.97
C ASP A 451 -20.57 15.77 -28.15
N MET A 452 -20.14 16.60 -29.12
CA MET A 452 -19.29 16.14 -30.23
C MET A 452 -17.93 15.64 -29.75
N GLU A 453 -17.30 16.35 -28.81
CA GLU A 453 -16.03 15.93 -28.23
C GLU A 453 -16.15 14.64 -27.41
N GLU A 454 -17.21 14.50 -26.62
CA GLU A 454 -17.50 13.28 -25.88
C GLU A 454 -17.72 12.10 -26.84
N THR A 455 -18.42 12.32 -27.95
CA THR A 455 -18.60 11.30 -28.99
C THR A 455 -17.27 10.86 -29.59
N MET A 456 -16.36 11.81 -29.89
CA MET A 456 -15.02 11.49 -30.37
C MET A 456 -14.17 10.74 -29.32
N ASP A 457 -14.26 11.14 -28.04
CA ASP A 457 -13.58 10.44 -26.94
C ASP A 457 -14.12 8.98 -26.80
N ILE A 458 -15.43 8.75 -26.99
CA ILE A 458 -16.04 7.41 -27.04
C ILE A 458 -15.51 6.59 -28.22
N LEU A 459 -15.41 7.18 -29.41
CA LEU A 459 -14.87 6.52 -30.60
C LEU A 459 -13.42 6.06 -30.39
N GLN A 460 -12.58 6.93 -29.81
CA GLN A 460 -11.19 6.60 -29.50
C GLN A 460 -11.08 5.42 -28.53
N GLU A 461 -11.88 5.39 -27.47
CA GLU A 461 -11.89 4.29 -26.51
C GLU A 461 -12.37 2.98 -27.18
N LYS A 462 -13.37 3.06 -28.07
CA LYS A 462 -13.84 1.89 -28.84
C LYS A 462 -12.75 1.35 -29.76
N HIS A 463 -12.06 2.21 -30.51
CA HIS A 463 -10.94 1.80 -31.36
C HIS A 463 -9.85 1.10 -30.56
N LYS A 464 -9.48 1.65 -29.40
CA LYS A 464 -8.50 1.03 -28.51
C LYS A 464 -8.93 -0.36 -28.05
N LEU A 465 -10.19 -0.53 -27.63
CA LEU A 465 -10.71 -1.83 -27.21
C LEU A 465 -10.71 -2.85 -28.36
N TRP A 466 -11.08 -2.44 -29.57
CA TRP A 466 -11.05 -3.30 -30.75
C TRP A 466 -9.62 -3.74 -31.09
N ILE A 467 -8.65 -2.81 -31.06
CA ILE A 467 -7.23 -3.10 -31.30
C ILE A 467 -6.66 -4.02 -30.22
N GLU A 468 -6.95 -3.77 -28.94
CA GLU A 468 -6.51 -4.65 -27.87
C GLU A 468 -7.05 -6.07 -28.03
N ALA A 469 -8.30 -6.23 -28.48
CA ALA A 469 -8.89 -7.54 -28.76
C ALA A 469 -8.17 -8.24 -29.94
N ILE A 470 -7.82 -7.48 -30.99
CA ILE A 470 -7.03 -8.00 -32.12
C ILE A 470 -5.64 -8.46 -31.67
N LEU A 471 -4.93 -7.62 -30.90
CA LEU A 471 -3.56 -7.89 -30.43
C LEU A 471 -3.48 -9.06 -29.45
N LYS A 472 -4.49 -9.23 -28.59
CA LYS A 472 -4.57 -10.36 -27.65
C LYS A 472 -4.86 -11.71 -28.34
N GLY A 473 -5.02 -11.72 -29.66
CA GLY A 473 -5.33 -12.92 -30.41
C GLY A 473 -6.73 -13.46 -30.09
N GLU A 474 -7.63 -12.62 -29.58
CA GLU A 474 -9.02 -12.95 -29.27
C GLU A 474 -9.88 -13.09 -30.54
N LYS A 475 -9.29 -13.58 -31.64
CA LYS A 475 -9.94 -13.88 -32.92
C LYS A 475 -11.12 -14.88 -32.80
N LYS A 476 -11.35 -15.44 -31.61
CA LYS A 476 -12.41 -16.42 -31.31
C LYS A 476 -13.44 -15.96 -30.27
N LEU A 477 -13.41 -14.72 -29.78
CA LEU A 477 -14.47 -14.22 -28.89
C LEU A 477 -15.67 -13.69 -29.68
N PHE A 478 -16.60 -14.60 -29.95
CA PHE A 478 -18.00 -14.40 -30.35
C PHE A 478 -18.24 -13.30 -31.42
N PRO A 479 -18.21 -13.66 -32.72
CA PRO A 479 -18.57 -12.76 -33.83
C PRO A 479 -19.87 -11.98 -33.60
N ASN A 480 -20.86 -12.60 -32.95
CA ASN A 480 -22.15 -11.98 -32.63
C ASN A 480 -22.04 -10.81 -31.63
N LYS A 481 -21.11 -10.88 -30.66
CA LYS A 481 -20.93 -9.85 -29.64
C LYS A 481 -20.21 -8.62 -30.21
N GLN A 482 -19.20 -8.83 -31.03
CA GLN A 482 -18.50 -7.75 -31.73
C GLN A 482 -19.42 -7.09 -32.77
N MET A 483 -20.20 -7.87 -33.50
CA MET A 483 -21.19 -7.36 -34.46
C MET A 483 -22.28 -6.51 -33.78
N ASP A 484 -22.77 -6.91 -32.60
CA ASP A 484 -23.70 -6.11 -31.80
C ASP A 484 -23.07 -4.78 -31.34
N ASP A 485 -21.78 -4.80 -30.96
CA ASP A 485 -21.04 -3.58 -30.58
C ASP A 485 -20.86 -2.61 -31.76
N PHE A 486 -20.60 -3.11 -32.97
CA PHE A 486 -20.58 -2.28 -34.19
C PHE A 486 -21.96 -1.69 -34.50
N CYS A 487 -23.02 -2.50 -34.46
CA CYS A 487 -24.38 -2.02 -34.68
C CYS A 487 -24.77 -0.91 -33.69
N LYS A 488 -24.39 -1.05 -32.41
CA LYS A 488 -24.61 -0.04 -31.38
C LYS A 488 -23.81 1.23 -31.66
N THR A 489 -22.53 1.10 -31.98
CA THR A 489 -21.65 2.23 -32.31
C THR A 489 -22.19 3.03 -33.50
N VAL A 490 -22.55 2.36 -34.60
CA VAL A 490 -23.15 3.01 -35.78
C VAL A 490 -24.48 3.68 -35.46
N SER A 491 -25.31 3.07 -34.60
CA SER A 491 -26.58 3.66 -34.18
C SER A 491 -26.39 4.95 -33.37
N ILE A 492 -25.40 4.98 -32.46
CA ILE A 492 -25.04 6.18 -31.69
C ILE A 492 -24.59 7.29 -32.64
N LEU A 493 -23.64 7.00 -33.54
CA LEU A 493 -23.10 7.97 -34.49
C LEU A 493 -24.21 8.53 -35.38
N LYS A 494 -25.14 7.69 -35.81
CA LYS A 494 -26.29 8.14 -36.59
C LYS A 494 -27.17 9.14 -35.84
N LEU A 495 -27.49 8.89 -34.56
CA LEU A 495 -28.30 9.81 -33.77
C LEU A 495 -27.59 11.15 -33.57
N GLU A 496 -26.28 11.13 -33.33
CA GLU A 496 -25.46 12.33 -33.18
C GLU A 496 -25.37 13.13 -34.49
N ILE A 497 -25.05 12.50 -35.62
CA ILE A 497 -25.02 13.18 -36.93
C ILE A 497 -26.38 13.79 -37.28
N ILE A 498 -27.49 13.10 -37.00
CA ILE A 498 -28.84 13.64 -37.19
C ILE A 498 -29.07 14.89 -36.34
N LYS A 499 -28.62 14.89 -35.08
CA LYS A 499 -28.73 16.04 -34.16
C LYS A 499 -27.97 17.25 -34.70
N TYR A 500 -26.75 17.08 -35.19
CA TYR A 500 -25.95 18.17 -35.75
C TYR A 500 -26.45 18.61 -37.14
N SER A 501 -27.04 17.70 -37.91
CA SER A 501 -27.74 18.02 -39.16
C SER A 501 -28.91 18.96 -38.92
N LYS A 502 -29.77 18.67 -37.92
CA LYS A 502 -30.85 19.59 -37.52
C LYS A 502 -30.31 20.94 -37.10
N ARG A 503 -29.22 20.96 -36.33
CA ARG A 503 -28.60 22.20 -35.85
C ARG A 503 -28.02 23.05 -36.99
N GLY A 504 -27.51 22.42 -38.05
CA GLY A 504 -27.03 23.08 -39.26
C GLY A 504 -28.12 23.46 -40.28
N GLY A 505 -29.39 23.22 -39.94
CA GLY A 505 -30.53 23.47 -40.82
C GLY A 505 -30.64 22.50 -41.99
N VAL A 506 -29.96 21.34 -41.95
CA VAL A 506 -30.04 20.33 -43.00
C VAL A 506 -31.39 19.61 -42.90
N PRO A 507 -32.20 19.59 -43.98
CA PRO A 507 -33.50 18.93 -43.98
C PRO A 507 -33.31 17.41 -43.90
N LEU A 508 -33.90 16.77 -42.88
CA LEU A 508 -33.82 15.33 -42.67
C LEU A 508 -34.90 14.54 -43.41
N SER A 509 -35.94 15.24 -43.86
CA SER A 509 -37.01 14.68 -44.66
C SER A 509 -37.39 15.65 -45.77
N LYS A 510 -38.07 15.14 -46.81
CA LYS A 510 -38.60 15.96 -47.92
C LYS A 510 -39.62 17.03 -47.48
N ARG A 511 -40.07 17.00 -46.23
CA ARG A 511 -41.04 17.95 -45.67
C ARG A 511 -40.39 19.05 -44.83
N ASP A 512 -39.11 18.90 -44.50
CA ASP A 512 -38.37 19.88 -43.70
C ASP A 512 -37.86 21.01 -44.62
N ARG A 513 -37.88 22.25 -44.12
CA ARG A 513 -37.34 23.41 -44.83
C ARG A 513 -35.84 23.53 -44.53
N ASP A 514 -35.07 24.01 -45.53
CA ASP A 514 -33.67 24.38 -45.34
C ASP A 514 -33.64 25.68 -44.52
N ASP A 515 -33.30 25.56 -43.24
CA ASP A 515 -33.19 26.69 -42.32
C ASP A 515 -31.76 27.26 -42.38
N PRO A 516 -31.57 28.59 -42.28
CA PRO A 516 -30.23 29.17 -42.26
C PRO A 516 -29.36 28.56 -41.16
N ASP A 517 -28.12 28.22 -41.50
CA ASP A 517 -27.15 27.70 -40.52
C ASP A 517 -26.65 28.83 -39.62
N THR A 518 -26.95 28.75 -38.34
CA THR A 518 -26.59 29.77 -37.33
C THR A 518 -25.40 29.38 -36.48
N ARG A 519 -24.79 28.22 -36.74
CA ARG A 519 -23.65 27.71 -35.97
C ARG A 519 -22.45 28.63 -36.07
N SER A 520 -21.63 28.66 -35.04
CA SER A 520 -20.32 29.31 -35.08
C SER A 520 -19.32 28.52 -35.92
N SER A 521 -18.26 29.18 -36.41
CA SER A 521 -17.17 28.50 -37.14
C SER A 521 -16.52 27.39 -36.30
N ILE A 522 -16.45 27.56 -34.97
CA ILE A 522 -15.90 26.54 -34.05
C ILE A 522 -16.79 25.29 -34.00
N GLU A 523 -18.11 25.45 -33.88
CA GLU A 523 -19.03 24.32 -33.91
C GLU A 523 -18.92 23.54 -35.21
N ILE A 524 -18.79 24.26 -36.33
CA ILE A 524 -18.71 23.64 -37.65
C ILE A 524 -17.38 22.89 -37.79
N VAL A 525 -16.26 23.45 -37.34
CA VAL A 525 -14.95 22.77 -37.37
C VAL A 525 -14.95 21.49 -36.53
N ILE A 526 -15.50 21.53 -35.30
CA ILE A 526 -15.61 20.32 -34.46
C ILE A 526 -16.55 19.29 -35.12
N CYS A 527 -17.61 19.75 -35.78
CA CYS A 527 -18.50 18.88 -36.53
C CYS A 527 -17.78 18.19 -37.71
N CYS A 528 -16.91 18.91 -38.42
CA CYS A 528 -16.07 18.32 -39.47
C CYS A 528 -15.07 17.29 -38.92
N GLU A 529 -14.48 17.55 -37.74
CA GLU A 529 -13.63 16.58 -37.04
C GLU A 529 -14.41 15.30 -36.70
N LEU A 530 -15.63 15.44 -36.15
CA LEU A 530 -16.51 14.30 -35.84
C LEU A 530 -16.91 13.52 -37.10
N ILE A 531 -17.22 14.20 -38.21
CA ILE A 531 -17.53 13.54 -39.49
C ILE A 531 -16.33 12.73 -39.98
N SER A 532 -15.14 13.31 -39.95
CA SER A 532 -13.90 12.61 -40.36
C SER A 532 -13.64 11.38 -39.48
N ALA A 533 -13.73 11.57 -38.15
CA ALA A 533 -13.61 10.51 -37.16
C ALA A 533 -14.62 9.37 -37.37
N THR A 534 -15.85 9.72 -37.71
CA THR A 534 -16.91 8.76 -38.00
C THR A 534 -16.60 7.99 -39.28
N ASP A 535 -16.14 8.66 -40.34
CA ASP A 535 -15.79 7.98 -41.60
C ASP A 535 -14.65 6.98 -41.41
N ASP A 536 -13.59 7.37 -40.69
CA ASP A 536 -12.48 6.48 -40.32
C ASP A 536 -12.98 5.25 -39.53
N THR A 537 -13.89 5.47 -38.58
CA THR A 537 -14.54 4.38 -37.81
C THR A 537 -15.30 3.43 -38.73
N LEU A 538 -16.06 3.96 -39.69
CA LEU A 538 -16.83 3.15 -40.65
C LEU A 538 -15.91 2.36 -41.58
N ILE A 539 -14.77 2.92 -42.00
CA ILE A 539 -13.75 2.20 -42.77
C ILE A 539 -13.21 1.04 -41.93
N GLY A 540 -12.77 1.29 -40.69
CA GLY A 540 -12.25 0.25 -39.81
C GLY A 540 -13.24 -0.89 -39.53
N ILE A 541 -14.52 -0.57 -39.33
CA ILE A 541 -15.58 -1.59 -39.20
C ILE A 541 -15.71 -2.41 -40.48
N THR A 542 -15.69 -1.76 -41.66
CA THR A 542 -15.79 -2.44 -42.96
C THR A 542 -14.63 -3.41 -43.16
N ASP A 543 -13.40 -2.97 -42.91
CA ASP A 543 -12.20 -3.78 -43.05
C ASP A 543 -12.23 -4.98 -42.11
N PHE A 544 -12.65 -4.76 -40.86
CA PHE A 544 -12.76 -5.83 -39.86
C PHE A 544 -13.81 -6.89 -40.24
N VAL A 545 -15.01 -6.43 -40.63
CA VAL A 545 -16.11 -7.32 -41.06
C VAL A 545 -15.71 -8.13 -42.29
N THR A 546 -15.01 -7.51 -43.24
CA THR A 546 -14.49 -8.16 -44.45
C THR A 546 -13.39 -9.17 -44.12
N HIS A 547 -12.44 -8.81 -43.24
CA HIS A 547 -11.33 -9.70 -42.84
C HIS A 547 -11.82 -10.97 -42.13
N LEU A 548 -12.95 -10.91 -41.44
CA LEU A 548 -13.55 -12.05 -40.73
C LEU A 548 -14.65 -12.78 -41.51
N ASP A 549 -14.91 -12.41 -42.77
CA ASP A 549 -16.01 -12.93 -43.61
C ASP A 549 -17.38 -12.92 -42.90
N LEU A 550 -17.64 -11.86 -42.13
CA LEU A 550 -18.92 -11.66 -41.46
C LEU A 550 -19.86 -10.88 -42.39
N LYS A 551 -21.13 -11.30 -42.48
CA LYS A 551 -22.14 -10.61 -43.31
C LYS A 551 -23.29 -10.09 -42.46
N ASN A 552 -23.51 -8.78 -42.47
CA ASN A 552 -24.65 -8.17 -41.80
C ASN A 552 -25.27 -7.03 -42.63
N LYS A 553 -26.27 -7.38 -43.44
CA LYS A 553 -27.00 -6.45 -44.31
C LYS A 553 -27.62 -5.26 -43.57
N THR A 554 -27.95 -5.41 -42.28
CA THR A 554 -28.54 -4.34 -41.48
C THR A 554 -27.49 -3.31 -41.09
N LEU A 555 -26.28 -3.77 -40.75
CA LEU A 555 -25.14 -2.90 -40.47
C LEU A 555 -24.75 -2.13 -41.73
N ASP A 556 -24.58 -2.82 -42.86
CA ASP A 556 -24.20 -2.20 -44.15
C ASP A 556 -25.15 -1.07 -44.54
N LYS A 557 -26.47 -1.34 -44.50
CA LYS A 557 -27.50 -0.33 -44.79
C LYS A 557 -27.47 0.84 -43.81
N SER A 558 -27.15 0.58 -42.54
CA SER A 558 -27.06 1.63 -41.53
C SER A 558 -25.84 2.53 -41.76
N MET A 559 -24.70 1.93 -42.14
CA MET A 559 -23.47 2.64 -42.49
C MET A 559 -23.63 3.45 -43.77
N GLU A 560 -24.29 2.90 -44.79
CA GLU A 560 -24.59 3.62 -46.04
C GLU A 560 -25.49 4.84 -45.79
N ALA A 561 -26.56 4.66 -44.99
CA ALA A 561 -27.42 5.76 -44.59
C ALA A 561 -26.65 6.84 -43.80
N LEU A 562 -25.77 6.43 -42.90
CA LEU A 562 -24.93 7.34 -42.12
C LEU A 562 -23.96 8.13 -43.01
N ARG A 563 -23.28 7.48 -43.96
CA ARG A 563 -22.40 8.17 -44.94
C ARG A 563 -23.16 9.21 -45.76
N LYS A 564 -24.41 8.92 -46.14
CA LYS A 564 -25.27 9.88 -46.84
C LYS A 564 -25.59 11.10 -45.97
N ASP A 565 -25.97 10.88 -44.71
CA ASP A 565 -26.28 11.96 -43.77
C ASP A 565 -25.03 12.82 -43.49
N MET A 566 -23.86 12.19 -43.31
CA MET A 566 -22.58 12.87 -43.17
C MET A 566 -22.21 13.69 -44.41
N GLY A 567 -22.41 13.16 -45.61
CA GLY A 567 -22.14 13.88 -46.85
C GLY A 567 -22.97 15.15 -47.00
N ASN A 568 -24.26 15.08 -46.68
CA ASN A 568 -25.15 16.25 -46.69
C ASN A 568 -24.70 17.31 -45.67
N LEU A 569 -24.33 16.86 -44.47
CA LEU A 569 -23.86 17.76 -43.41
C LEU A 569 -22.48 18.37 -43.74
N SER A 570 -21.57 17.61 -44.35
CA SER A 570 -20.25 18.10 -44.79
C SER A 570 -20.39 19.22 -45.82
N VAL A 571 -21.22 19.02 -46.85
CA VAL A 571 -21.48 20.05 -47.87
C VAL A 571 -22.07 21.31 -47.23
N ARG A 572 -22.95 21.16 -46.23
CA ARG A 572 -23.48 22.31 -45.49
C ARG A 572 -22.39 23.02 -44.69
N ASN A 573 -21.57 22.26 -43.96
CA ASN A 573 -20.46 22.78 -43.16
C ASN A 573 -19.48 23.59 -44.03
N GLU A 574 -19.09 23.06 -45.18
CA GLU A 574 -18.17 23.73 -46.13
C GLU A 574 -18.76 25.04 -46.64
N LYS A 575 -20.01 25.03 -47.13
CA LYS A 575 -20.69 26.24 -47.60
C LYS A 575 -20.80 27.31 -46.52
N THR A 576 -21.14 26.92 -45.29
CA THR A 576 -21.27 27.86 -44.18
C THR A 576 -19.90 28.44 -43.79
N LEU A 577 -18.84 27.62 -43.78
CA LEU A 577 -17.47 28.10 -43.50
C LEU A 577 -16.92 29.01 -44.60
N GLU A 578 -17.24 28.74 -45.87
CA GLU A 578 -16.87 29.61 -47.00
C GLU A 578 -17.56 30.98 -46.94
N ALA A 579 -18.81 31.01 -46.47
CA ALA A 579 -19.56 32.26 -46.28
C ALA A 579 -19.06 33.08 -45.07
N MET A 580 -18.33 32.45 -44.14
CA MET A 580 -17.70 33.10 -42.98
C MET A 580 -16.29 33.56 -43.36
N ASP A 581 -16.18 34.73 -43.97
CA ASP A 581 -14.93 35.33 -44.44
C ASP A 581 -13.99 35.65 -43.25
N GLY A 582 -13.11 34.71 -42.87
CA GLY A 582 -12.04 34.94 -41.88
C GLY A 582 -11.77 33.82 -40.87
N ASP A 583 -10.48 33.45 -40.79
CA ASP A 583 -9.78 32.62 -39.81
C ASP A 583 -10.49 31.33 -39.39
N ARG A 584 -10.36 30.28 -40.23
CA ARG A 584 -10.71 28.90 -39.85
C ARG A 584 -9.95 28.58 -38.55
N PRO A 585 -10.63 28.41 -37.40
CA PRO A 585 -9.93 28.10 -36.16
C PRO A 585 -9.15 26.80 -36.35
N LYS A 586 -7.88 26.78 -35.90
CA LYS A 586 -7.01 25.62 -36.03
C LYS A 586 -7.69 24.41 -35.37
N VAL A 587 -7.84 23.35 -36.17
CA VAL A 587 -8.30 21.99 -35.80
C VAL A 587 -7.69 21.61 -34.44
N SER A 588 -8.52 21.35 -33.43
CA SER A 588 -8.09 21.22 -32.03
C SER A 588 -7.69 19.79 -31.67
N LYS A 589 -8.25 18.81 -32.37
CA LYS A 589 -7.96 17.39 -32.20
C LYS A 589 -8.04 16.70 -33.56
N LYS A 590 -6.88 16.43 -34.18
CA LYS A 590 -6.85 15.26 -35.07
C LYS A 590 -6.89 14.04 -34.17
N MET A 591 -7.79 13.09 -34.44
CA MET A 591 -7.66 11.77 -33.87
C MET A 591 -6.22 11.31 -34.15
N GLU A 592 -5.47 10.90 -33.14
CA GLU A 592 -4.15 10.30 -33.39
C GLU A 592 -4.39 9.15 -34.36
N ALA A 593 -3.67 9.13 -35.49
CA ALA A 593 -3.82 8.07 -36.47
C ALA A 593 -3.35 6.78 -35.81
N ILE A 594 -4.30 5.96 -35.36
CA ILE A 594 -4.03 4.64 -34.80
C ILE A 594 -4.05 3.68 -35.99
N ILE A 595 -2.93 3.63 -36.73
CA ILE A 595 -2.66 2.58 -37.72
C ILE A 595 -2.21 1.34 -36.98
#